data_AF-A0A7W8JPV2-F1
#
_entry.id   AF-A0A7W8JPV2-F1
#
_cell.length_a   1.000
_cell.length_b   1.000
_cell.length_c   1.000
_cell.angle_alpha   90.00
_cell.angle_beta   90.00
_cell.angle_gamma   90.00
#
_symmetry.space_group_name_H-M   'P 1'
#
loop_
_entity.id
_entity.type
_entity.pdbx_description
1 polymer ?
#
loop_
_entity_poly.entity_id
_entity_poly.type
_entity_poly.pdbx_seq_one_letter_code
_entity_poly.pdbx_strand_id
1 'polypeptide(L)'
;MNADTLSTMSSSLAALARKECKAVAKALANRKDRHRGVHEARKALRRLRSLLALVSDAVGAETAKIDIALRHQARRLSALRDSQVAVAIAEKLAADDETGEWAIAAQVLAVQRDLLLETELDKDPGFARRIAAMADIVIVLDKLRWKRVTQKSLQQSVKQSHRRVNKSERDAAEQGTPASLHRWRRRVRRLRLQLEAVHTLNRLAGVAIQASEVHKNKSTKALAQLADQLGWRQDIQVLRAALKTFPDATMLANLRKRLRLETKLARY
;
A
#
# COMPACT_ATOMS: atom_id res chain seq x y z
N MET A 1 -7.84 -1.14 -33.21
CA MET A 1 -6.66 -0.50 -32.60
C MET A 1 -5.49 -0.72 -33.56
N ASN A 2 -4.88 0.33 -34.09
CA ASN A 2 -3.74 0.23 -35.01
C ASN A 2 -2.48 -0.28 -34.28
N ALA A 3 -1.54 -0.86 -35.05
CA ALA A 3 -0.34 -1.50 -34.52
C ALA A 3 0.54 -0.55 -33.68
N ASP A 4 0.62 0.71 -34.09
CA ASP A 4 1.40 1.74 -33.38
C ASP A 4 0.85 2.04 -31.99
N THR A 5 -0.47 2.16 -31.85
CA THR A 5 -1.11 2.39 -30.54
C THR A 5 -0.90 1.20 -29.60
N LEU A 6 -0.93 -0.04 -30.12
CA LEU A 6 -0.64 -1.24 -29.34
C LEU A 6 0.82 -1.26 -28.86
N SER A 7 1.75 -0.87 -29.74
CA SER A 7 3.19 -0.78 -29.42
C SER A 7 3.45 0.28 -28.35
N THR A 8 2.85 1.46 -28.48
CA THR A 8 2.97 2.57 -27.52
C THR A 8 2.37 2.22 -26.15
N MET A 9 1.19 1.58 -26.13
CA MET A 9 0.57 1.13 -24.88
C MET A 9 1.43 0.08 -24.16
N SER A 10 1.95 -0.90 -24.90
CA SER A 10 2.82 -1.95 -24.35
C SER A 10 4.09 -1.36 -23.75
N SER A 11 4.72 -0.43 -24.48
CA SER A 11 5.93 0.28 -24.02
C SER A 11 5.65 1.15 -22.80
N SER A 12 4.49 1.82 -22.76
CA SER A 12 4.04 2.62 -21.62
C SER A 12 3.80 1.78 -20.37
N LEU A 13 3.19 0.59 -20.51
CA LEU A 13 3.00 -0.36 -19.40
C LEU A 13 4.34 -0.81 -18.81
N ALA A 14 5.27 -1.22 -19.68
CA ALA A 14 6.61 -1.63 -19.26
C ALA A 14 7.34 -0.47 -18.56
N ALA A 15 7.26 0.75 -19.11
CA ALA A 15 7.85 1.95 -18.53
C ALA A 15 7.25 2.29 -17.15
N LEU A 16 5.94 2.17 -16.97
CA LEU A 16 5.30 2.35 -15.66
C LEU A 16 5.77 1.30 -14.64
N ALA A 17 5.88 0.04 -15.04
CA ALA A 17 6.37 -1.00 -14.15
C ALA A 17 7.82 -0.73 -13.69
N ARG A 18 8.71 -0.40 -14.64
CA ARG A 18 10.10 0.01 -14.36
C ARG A 18 10.17 1.25 -13.46
N LYS A 19 9.32 2.24 -13.71
CA LYS A 19 9.26 3.48 -12.93
C LYS A 19 8.97 3.19 -11.45
N GLU A 20 8.06 2.26 -11.16
CA GLU A 20 7.76 1.91 -9.78
C GLU A 20 8.93 1.15 -9.11
N CYS A 21 9.65 0.27 -9.81
CA CYS A 21 10.90 -0.32 -9.28
C CYS A 21 11.95 0.76 -8.95
N LYS A 22 12.17 1.72 -9.87
CA LYS A 22 13.07 2.85 -9.64
C LYS A 22 12.62 3.71 -8.46
N ALA A 23 11.31 3.91 -8.29
CA ALA A 23 10.75 4.65 -7.16
C ALA A 23 11.01 3.93 -5.83
N VAL A 24 10.90 2.60 -5.78
CA VAL A 24 11.27 1.82 -4.58
C VAL A 24 12.75 2.02 -4.26
N ALA A 25 13.64 1.83 -5.23
CA ALA A 25 15.09 1.97 -5.03
C ALA A 25 15.46 3.38 -4.55
N LYS A 26 14.94 4.42 -5.22
CA LYS A 26 15.16 5.83 -4.85
C LYS A 26 14.67 6.13 -3.44
N ALA A 27 13.49 5.61 -3.06
CA ALA A 27 12.92 5.85 -1.75
C ALA A 27 13.74 5.18 -0.64
N LEU A 28 14.23 3.96 -0.85
CA LEU A 28 15.09 3.27 0.12
C LEU A 28 16.48 3.91 0.25
N ALA A 29 16.99 4.49 -0.83
CA ALA A 29 18.25 5.24 -0.84
C ALA A 29 18.17 6.60 -0.12
N ASN A 30 16.97 7.09 0.24
CA ASN A 30 16.81 8.35 0.94
C ASN A 30 17.36 8.27 2.37
N ARG A 31 18.59 8.74 2.57
CA ARG A 31 19.25 8.73 3.88
C ARG A 31 18.76 9.84 4.82
N LYS A 32 18.26 10.95 4.27
CA LYS A 32 17.82 12.13 5.05
C LYS A 32 16.55 11.86 5.87
N ASP A 33 15.68 11.01 5.34
CA ASP A 33 14.41 10.65 5.99
C ASP A 33 14.08 9.20 5.64
N ARG A 34 14.61 8.29 6.47
CA ARG A 34 14.49 6.84 6.29
C ARG A 34 13.05 6.37 6.45
N HIS A 35 12.31 6.92 7.41
CA HIS A 35 10.91 6.54 7.67
C HIS A 35 10.00 6.91 6.51
N ARG A 36 10.15 8.11 5.94
CA ARG A 36 9.48 8.50 4.70
C ARG A 36 9.94 7.66 3.51
N GLY A 37 11.23 7.35 3.43
CA GLY A 37 11.79 6.44 2.43
C GLY A 37 11.09 5.07 2.45
N VAL A 38 10.94 4.46 3.63
CA VAL A 38 10.20 3.20 3.81
C VAL A 38 8.73 3.34 3.40
N HIS A 39 8.08 4.46 3.77
CA HIS A 39 6.69 4.72 3.39
C HIS A 39 6.50 4.81 1.87
N GLU A 40 7.34 5.58 1.18
CA GLU A 40 7.27 5.76 -0.27
C GLU A 40 7.67 4.48 -1.03
N ALA A 41 8.67 3.74 -0.55
CA ALA A 41 9.01 2.43 -1.07
C ALA A 41 7.80 1.47 -1.01
N ARG A 42 7.10 1.42 0.12
CA ARG A 42 5.87 0.62 0.26
C ARG A 42 4.74 1.12 -0.64
N LYS A 43 4.61 2.43 -0.87
CA LYS A 43 3.65 2.98 -1.85
C LYS A 43 3.96 2.48 -3.26
N ALA A 44 5.21 2.60 -3.70
CA ALA A 44 5.64 2.16 -5.02
C ALA A 44 5.46 0.64 -5.22
N LEU A 45 5.84 -0.17 -4.23
CA LEU A 45 5.57 -1.62 -4.24
C LEU A 45 4.07 -1.93 -4.41
N ARG A 46 3.18 -1.19 -3.72
CA ARG A 46 1.72 -1.38 -3.89
C ARG A 46 1.23 -1.00 -5.27
N ARG A 47 1.78 0.07 -5.87
CA ARG A 47 1.45 0.50 -7.23
C ARG A 47 1.87 -0.56 -8.25
N LEU A 48 3.12 -1.00 -8.19
CA LEU A 48 3.65 -2.05 -9.07
C LEU A 48 2.83 -3.34 -8.99
N ARG A 49 2.53 -3.81 -7.77
CA ARG A 49 1.69 -5.00 -7.58
C ARG A 49 0.27 -4.83 -8.11
N SER A 50 -0.30 -3.63 -8.05
CA SER A 50 -1.63 -3.35 -8.59
C SER A 50 -1.61 -3.30 -10.12
N LEU A 51 -0.55 -2.77 -10.72
CA LEU A 51 -0.29 -2.79 -12.16
C LEU A 51 -0.08 -4.21 -12.68
N LEU A 52 0.73 -5.03 -12.02
CA LEU A 52 0.95 -6.42 -12.42
C LEU A 52 -0.33 -7.26 -12.30
N ALA A 53 -1.13 -7.02 -11.25
CA ALA A 53 -2.45 -7.64 -11.14
C ALA A 53 -3.42 -7.17 -12.24
N LEU A 54 -3.25 -5.95 -12.76
CA LEU A 54 -4.08 -5.43 -13.85
C LEU A 54 -3.82 -6.17 -15.16
N VAL A 55 -2.54 -6.48 -15.46
CA VAL A 55 -2.14 -7.13 -16.72
C VAL A 55 -2.03 -8.66 -16.62
N SER A 56 -2.25 -9.23 -15.44
CA SER A 56 -1.97 -10.63 -15.14
C SER A 56 -2.62 -11.61 -16.10
N ASP A 57 -3.90 -11.43 -16.42
CA ASP A 57 -4.66 -12.35 -17.28
C ASP A 57 -4.10 -12.39 -18.71
N ALA A 58 -3.55 -11.27 -19.20
CA ALA A 58 -3.00 -11.17 -20.56
C ALA A 58 -1.53 -11.60 -20.65
N VAL A 59 -0.73 -11.28 -19.63
CA VAL A 59 0.71 -11.58 -19.60
C VAL A 59 0.98 -13.03 -19.17
N GLY A 60 0.19 -13.57 -18.25
CA GLY A 60 0.29 -14.94 -17.76
C GLY A 60 1.03 -15.08 -16.42
N ALA A 61 1.36 -16.31 -16.05
CA ALA A 61 1.81 -16.71 -14.71
C ALA A 61 3.09 -16.02 -14.20
N GLU A 62 3.92 -15.46 -15.08
CA GLU A 62 5.13 -14.72 -14.69
C GLU A 62 4.84 -13.51 -13.80
N THR A 63 3.69 -12.83 -13.99
CA THR A 63 3.28 -11.72 -13.11
C THR A 63 3.07 -12.19 -11.67
N ALA A 64 2.63 -13.44 -11.46
CA ALA A 64 2.40 -13.99 -10.13
C ALA A 64 3.73 -14.26 -9.40
N LYS A 65 4.75 -14.77 -10.11
CA LYS A 65 6.10 -14.94 -9.55
C LYS A 65 6.68 -13.60 -9.10
N ILE A 66 6.54 -12.57 -9.92
CA ILE A 66 6.99 -11.21 -9.56
C ILE A 66 6.18 -10.66 -8.38
N ASP A 67 4.85 -10.86 -8.32
CA ASP A 67 4.05 -10.42 -7.17
C ASP A 67 4.49 -11.10 -5.86
N ILE A 68 4.93 -12.37 -5.90
CA ILE A 68 5.47 -13.07 -4.73
C ILE A 68 6.75 -12.39 -4.24
N ALA A 69 7.69 -12.10 -5.16
CA ALA A 69 8.93 -11.39 -4.84
C ALA A 69 8.64 -9.99 -4.26
N LEU A 70 7.78 -9.20 -4.91
CA LEU A 70 7.37 -7.87 -4.44
C LEU A 70 6.67 -7.92 -3.08
N ARG A 71 5.85 -8.94 -2.84
CA ARG A 71 5.18 -9.14 -1.55
C ARG A 71 6.18 -9.50 -0.46
N HIS A 72 7.21 -10.27 -0.77
CA HIS A 72 8.30 -10.55 0.15
C HIS A 72 9.03 -9.25 0.54
N GLN A 73 9.40 -8.42 -0.45
CA GLN A 73 10.04 -7.13 -0.19
C GLN A 73 9.15 -6.19 0.64
N ALA A 74 7.86 -6.13 0.33
CA ALA A 74 6.90 -5.34 1.11
C ALA A 74 6.78 -5.84 2.56
N ARG A 75 6.70 -7.16 2.77
CA ARG A 75 6.59 -7.76 4.13
C ARG A 75 7.78 -7.38 5.00
N ARG A 76 8.99 -7.44 4.46
CA ARG A 76 10.22 -7.09 5.16
C ARG A 76 10.35 -5.60 5.50
N LEU A 77 9.43 -4.75 5.05
CA LEU A 77 9.34 -3.33 5.42
C LEU A 77 8.13 -3.03 6.31
N SER A 78 7.33 -4.05 6.66
CA SER A 78 6.09 -3.83 7.41
C SER A 78 6.36 -3.40 8.84
N ALA A 79 7.28 -4.04 9.55
CA ALA A 79 7.59 -3.69 10.94
C ALA A 79 8.04 -2.21 11.08
N LEU A 80 8.97 -1.77 10.23
CA LEU A 80 9.42 -0.36 10.16
C LEU A 80 8.28 0.61 9.84
N ARG A 81 7.36 0.22 8.95
CA ARG A 81 6.21 1.08 8.66
C ARG A 81 5.24 1.13 9.83
N ASP A 82 4.97 -0.01 10.44
CA ASP A 82 3.98 -0.16 11.50
C ASP A 82 4.47 0.57 12.78
N SER A 83 5.76 0.53 13.10
CA SER A 83 6.33 1.36 14.18
C SER A 83 6.16 2.86 13.91
N GLN A 84 6.44 3.35 12.70
CA GLN A 84 6.17 4.75 12.33
C GLN A 84 4.67 5.08 12.35
N VAL A 85 3.79 4.14 12.03
CA VAL A 85 2.32 4.33 12.17
C VAL A 85 1.96 4.52 13.64
N ALA A 86 2.49 3.68 14.54
CA ALA A 86 2.20 3.78 15.97
C ALA A 86 2.60 5.16 16.53
N VAL A 87 3.81 5.65 16.20
CA VAL A 87 4.26 7.00 16.59
C VAL A 87 3.30 8.07 16.10
N ALA A 88 2.97 8.08 14.80
CA ALA A 88 2.10 9.11 14.23
C ALA A 88 0.68 9.13 14.83
N ILE A 89 0.15 7.98 15.25
CA ILE A 89 -1.15 7.94 15.94
C ILE A 89 -1.02 8.44 17.37
N ALA A 90 0.04 8.06 18.09
CA ALA A 90 0.28 8.56 19.45
C ALA A 90 0.46 10.09 19.45
N GLU A 91 1.21 10.64 18.50
CA GLU A 91 1.34 12.10 18.29
C GLU A 91 -0.02 12.76 18.01
N LYS A 92 -0.86 12.13 17.17
CA LYS A 92 -2.21 12.64 16.91
C LYS A 92 -3.07 12.64 18.16
N LEU A 93 -3.02 11.57 18.96
CA LEU A 93 -3.79 11.47 20.21
C LEU A 93 -3.26 12.41 21.30
N ALA A 94 -1.98 12.80 21.24
CA ALA A 94 -1.38 13.77 22.15
C ALA A 94 -1.91 15.19 21.94
N ALA A 95 -2.40 15.53 20.75
CA ALA A 95 -2.89 16.87 20.43
C ALA A 95 -4.10 17.28 21.32
N ASP A 96 -4.92 16.30 21.71
CA ASP A 96 -6.12 16.51 22.54
C ASP A 96 -5.94 15.89 23.95
N ASP A 97 -4.68 15.64 24.38
CA ASP A 97 -4.38 14.97 25.65
C ASP A 97 -3.95 15.93 26.76
N GLU A 98 -4.88 16.26 27.66
CA GLU A 98 -4.62 17.09 28.85
C GLU A 98 -3.64 16.45 29.84
N THR A 99 -3.53 15.12 29.87
CA THR A 99 -2.67 14.40 30.83
C THR A 99 -1.20 14.33 30.42
N GLY A 100 -0.90 14.60 29.14
CA GLY A 100 0.44 14.44 28.56
C GLY A 100 0.92 12.98 28.39
N GLU A 101 0.15 11.97 28.82
CA GLU A 101 0.53 10.56 28.72
C GLU A 101 0.78 10.13 27.26
N TRP A 102 -0.03 10.59 26.30
CA TRP A 102 0.16 10.28 24.88
C TRP A 102 1.40 10.94 24.29
N ALA A 103 1.78 12.12 24.78
CA ALA A 103 3.03 12.78 24.36
C ALA A 103 4.25 11.97 24.83
N ILE A 104 4.23 11.49 26.08
CA ILE A 104 5.24 10.57 26.62
C ILE A 104 5.25 9.27 25.82
N ALA A 105 4.07 8.72 25.52
CA ALA A 105 3.97 7.48 24.77
C ALA A 105 4.54 7.61 23.34
N ALA A 106 4.27 8.74 22.66
CA ALA A 106 4.83 9.04 21.35
C ALA A 106 6.36 9.07 21.38
N GLN A 107 6.96 9.69 22.40
CA GLN A 107 8.42 9.74 22.56
C GLN A 107 9.02 8.34 22.76
N VAL A 108 8.46 7.54 23.66
CA VAL A 108 8.93 6.16 23.90
C VAL A 108 8.82 5.31 22.63
N LEU A 109 7.69 5.40 21.92
CA LEU A 109 7.48 4.68 20.66
C LEU A 109 8.43 5.16 19.55
N ALA A 110 8.82 6.44 19.54
CA ALA A 110 9.79 6.98 18.59
C ALA A 110 11.18 6.39 18.80
N VAL A 111 11.63 6.29 20.06
CA VAL A 111 12.89 5.62 20.41
C VAL A 111 12.87 4.15 19.97
N GLN A 112 11.80 3.40 20.27
CA GLN A 112 11.67 2.00 19.84
C GLN A 112 11.66 1.84 18.30
N ARG A 113 11.00 2.76 17.60
CA ARG A 113 10.98 2.81 16.13
C ARG A 113 12.38 3.02 15.55
N ASP A 114 13.17 3.91 16.15
CA ASP A 114 14.50 4.26 15.66
C ASP A 114 15.51 3.13 15.94
N LEU A 115 15.45 2.49 17.11
CA LEU A 115 16.21 1.26 17.41
C LEU A 115 15.90 0.12 16.43
N LEU A 116 14.62 -0.06 16.06
CA LEU A 116 14.23 -1.05 15.06
C LEU A 116 14.81 -0.72 13.68
N LEU A 117 14.87 0.57 13.32
CA LEU A 117 15.47 1.01 12.06
C LEU A 117 16.97 0.73 12.05
N GLU A 118 17.69 1.05 13.12
CA GLU A 118 19.12 0.77 13.27
C GLU A 118 19.39 -0.73 13.11
N THR A 119 18.65 -1.56 13.86
CA THR A 119 18.75 -3.03 13.77
C THR A 119 18.51 -3.56 12.35
N GLU A 120 17.59 -2.97 11.59
CA GLU A 120 17.34 -3.37 10.20
C GLU A 120 18.43 -2.85 9.24
N LEU A 121 19.05 -1.70 9.53
CA LEU A 121 20.17 -1.16 8.76
C LEU A 121 21.45 -1.93 9.02
N ASP A 122 21.70 -2.45 10.22
CA ASP A 122 22.85 -3.31 10.50
C ASP A 122 22.81 -4.59 9.65
N LYS A 123 21.61 -5.17 9.51
CA LYS A 123 21.40 -6.36 8.66
C LYS A 123 21.47 -6.06 7.17
N ASP A 124 21.14 -4.86 6.75
CA ASP A 124 21.08 -4.45 5.34
C ASP A 124 21.50 -2.99 5.19
N PRO A 125 22.82 -2.71 5.25
CA PRO A 125 23.35 -1.35 5.28
C PRO A 125 22.80 -0.51 4.12
N GLY A 126 22.14 0.59 4.48
CA GLY A 126 21.50 1.49 3.52
C GLY A 126 20.40 0.86 2.66
N PHE A 127 19.86 -0.30 3.06
CA PHE A 127 18.93 -1.13 2.30
C PHE A 127 19.49 -1.64 0.96
N ALA A 128 20.82 -1.82 0.86
CA ALA A 128 21.51 -2.19 -0.38
C ALA A 128 20.96 -3.47 -1.02
N ARG A 129 20.73 -4.54 -0.24
CA ARG A 129 20.20 -5.81 -0.76
C ARG A 129 18.78 -5.65 -1.31
N ARG A 130 17.95 -4.84 -0.66
CA ARG A 130 16.58 -4.55 -1.11
C ARG A 130 16.56 -3.70 -2.38
N ILE A 131 17.50 -2.77 -2.51
CA ILE A 131 17.71 -1.98 -3.72
C ILE A 131 18.15 -2.88 -4.87
N ALA A 132 19.15 -3.76 -4.64
CA ALA A 132 19.60 -4.74 -5.64
C ALA A 132 18.47 -5.65 -6.11
N ALA A 133 17.63 -6.15 -5.19
CA ALA A 133 16.46 -6.95 -5.55
C ALA A 133 15.47 -6.22 -6.48
N MET A 134 15.41 -4.88 -6.45
CA MET A 134 14.59 -4.12 -7.42
C MET A 134 15.21 -4.13 -8.81
N ALA A 135 16.53 -4.13 -8.93
CA ALA A 135 17.22 -4.25 -10.20
C ALA A 135 16.97 -5.64 -10.82
N ASP A 136 17.03 -6.70 -10.02
CA ASP A 136 16.72 -8.07 -10.46
C ASP A 136 15.28 -8.18 -10.98
N ILE A 137 14.32 -7.56 -10.28
CA ILE A 137 12.92 -7.54 -10.71
C ILE A 137 12.77 -6.79 -12.04
N VAL A 138 13.53 -5.72 -12.28
CA VAL A 138 13.51 -5.02 -13.57
C VAL A 138 13.93 -5.95 -14.70
N ILE A 139 14.98 -6.75 -14.52
CA ILE A 139 15.43 -7.73 -15.54
C ILE A 139 14.30 -8.71 -15.91
N VAL A 140 13.52 -9.15 -14.92
CA VAL A 140 12.37 -10.06 -15.16
C VAL A 140 11.20 -9.32 -15.82
N LEU A 141 10.90 -8.09 -15.39
CA LEU A 141 9.85 -7.25 -16.00
C LEU A 141 10.08 -7.04 -17.50
N ASP A 142 11.34 -6.95 -17.92
CA ASP A 142 11.72 -6.68 -19.31
C ASP A 142 11.41 -7.84 -20.26
N LYS A 143 11.34 -9.05 -19.71
CA LYS A 143 11.04 -10.28 -20.44
C LYS A 143 9.54 -10.57 -20.50
N LEU A 144 8.70 -9.77 -19.82
CA LEU A 144 7.26 -9.98 -19.85
C LEU A 144 6.69 -9.70 -21.24
N ARG A 145 5.66 -10.47 -21.61
CA ARG A 145 4.96 -10.37 -22.89
C ARG A 145 3.98 -9.18 -22.90
N TRP A 146 4.48 -7.95 -22.69
CA TRP A 146 3.67 -6.72 -22.63
C TRP A 146 2.79 -6.52 -23.86
N LYS A 147 3.27 -6.94 -25.04
CA LYS A 147 2.53 -6.88 -26.32
C LYS A 147 1.21 -7.68 -26.34
N ARG A 148 1.01 -8.61 -25.39
CA ARG A 148 -0.26 -9.36 -25.25
C ARG A 148 -1.36 -8.55 -24.57
N VAL A 149 -1.01 -7.46 -23.90
CA VAL A 149 -1.98 -6.63 -23.20
C VAL A 149 -2.75 -5.80 -24.23
N THR A 150 -4.07 -5.95 -24.24
CA THR A 150 -4.99 -5.17 -25.09
C THR A 150 -5.85 -4.26 -24.25
N GLN A 151 -6.41 -3.20 -24.85
CA GLN A 151 -7.39 -2.34 -24.18
C GLN A 151 -8.56 -3.15 -23.59
N LYS A 152 -9.09 -4.13 -24.35
CA LYS A 152 -10.17 -5.02 -23.90
C LYS A 152 -9.77 -5.83 -22.66
N SER A 153 -8.53 -6.34 -22.62
CA SER A 153 -8.03 -7.08 -21.45
C SER A 153 -7.92 -6.20 -20.20
N LEU A 154 -7.49 -4.94 -20.35
CA LEU A 154 -7.41 -3.97 -19.25
C LEU A 154 -8.80 -3.61 -18.72
N GLN A 155 -9.75 -3.32 -19.61
CA GLN A 155 -11.14 -3.05 -19.25
C GLN A 155 -11.76 -4.21 -18.47
N GLN A 156 -11.55 -5.44 -18.95
CA GLN A 156 -12.05 -6.63 -18.29
C GLN A 156 -11.42 -6.84 -16.91
N SER A 157 -10.11 -6.62 -16.78
CA SER A 157 -9.41 -6.72 -15.49
C SER A 157 -9.91 -5.69 -14.47
N VAL A 158 -10.14 -4.45 -14.89
CA VAL A 158 -10.78 -3.41 -14.03
C VAL A 158 -12.19 -3.83 -13.62
N LYS A 159 -13.02 -4.32 -14.55
CA LYS A 159 -14.37 -4.83 -14.27
C LYS A 159 -14.35 -5.95 -13.23
N GLN A 160 -13.40 -6.88 -13.33
CA GLN A 160 -13.23 -7.92 -12.31
C GLN A 160 -12.81 -7.33 -10.95
N SER A 161 -11.93 -6.34 -10.92
CA SER A 161 -11.54 -5.66 -9.68
C SER A 161 -12.73 -4.95 -9.01
N HIS A 162 -13.62 -4.31 -9.79
CA HIS A 162 -14.88 -3.78 -9.28
C HIS A 162 -15.74 -4.86 -8.63
N ARG A 163 -15.99 -5.97 -9.34
CA ARG A 163 -16.75 -7.11 -8.79
C ARG A 163 -16.14 -7.63 -7.48
N ARG A 164 -14.81 -7.69 -7.40
CA ARG A 164 -14.09 -8.09 -6.19
C ARG A 164 -14.29 -7.09 -5.04
N VAL A 165 -14.29 -5.78 -5.31
CA VAL A 165 -14.58 -4.74 -4.31
C VAL A 165 -16.02 -4.89 -3.80
N ASN A 166 -17.01 -4.95 -4.68
CA ASN A 166 -18.43 -5.09 -4.31
C ASN A 166 -18.68 -6.38 -3.51
N LYS A 167 -18.02 -7.48 -3.86
CA LYS A 167 -18.10 -8.72 -3.08
C LYS A 167 -17.54 -8.51 -1.67
N SER A 168 -16.34 -7.93 -1.53
CA SER A 168 -15.79 -7.70 -0.19
C SER A 168 -16.52 -6.66 0.64
N GLU A 169 -17.20 -5.71 0.01
CA GLU A 169 -18.07 -4.75 0.69
C GLU A 169 -19.25 -5.49 1.35
N ARG A 170 -19.92 -6.37 0.59
CA ARG A 170 -20.96 -7.26 1.13
C ARG A 170 -20.44 -8.17 2.24
N ASP A 171 -19.32 -8.87 2.00
CA ASP A 171 -18.70 -9.74 3.00
C ASP A 171 -18.33 -8.96 4.28
N ALA A 172 -17.90 -7.70 4.15
CA ALA A 172 -17.56 -6.85 5.29
C ALA A 172 -18.78 -6.34 6.04
N ALA A 173 -19.87 -6.00 5.33
CA ALA A 173 -21.13 -5.59 5.92
C ALA A 173 -21.80 -6.73 6.70
N GLU A 174 -21.75 -7.95 6.15
CA GLU A 174 -22.32 -9.15 6.77
C GLU A 174 -21.52 -9.59 8.02
N GLN A 175 -20.19 -9.67 7.89
CA GLN A 175 -19.37 -10.28 8.94
C GLN A 175 -18.85 -9.28 9.97
N GLY A 176 -18.60 -8.02 9.58
CA GLY A 176 -18.03 -6.99 10.45
C GLY A 176 -16.63 -7.27 11.03
N THR A 177 -16.00 -8.40 10.68
CA THR A 177 -14.73 -8.84 11.28
C THR A 177 -13.55 -7.98 10.84
N PRO A 178 -12.48 -7.88 11.66
CA PRO A 178 -11.25 -7.20 11.24
C PRO A 178 -10.67 -7.76 9.93
N ALA A 179 -10.80 -9.06 9.70
CA ALA A 179 -10.31 -9.72 8.50
C ALA A 179 -11.12 -9.35 7.24
N SER A 180 -12.46 -9.30 7.33
CA SER A 180 -13.32 -8.91 6.20
C SER A 180 -13.13 -7.43 5.84
N LEU A 181 -13.08 -6.54 6.84
CA LEU A 181 -12.77 -5.12 6.66
C LEU A 181 -11.38 -4.89 6.05
N HIS A 182 -10.36 -5.61 6.53
CA HIS A 182 -9.00 -5.52 5.97
C HIS A 182 -8.95 -6.00 4.52
N ARG A 183 -9.66 -7.09 4.20
CA ARG A 183 -9.80 -7.60 2.83
C ARG A 183 -10.47 -6.56 1.92
N TRP A 184 -11.54 -5.93 2.39
CA TRP A 184 -12.23 -4.87 1.65
C TRP A 184 -11.31 -3.67 1.40
N ARG A 185 -10.65 -3.14 2.44
CA ARG A 185 -9.65 -2.05 2.33
C ARG A 185 -8.60 -2.35 1.26
N ARG A 186 -8.03 -3.57 1.27
CA ARG A 186 -7.02 -3.99 0.30
C ARG A 186 -7.54 -3.98 -1.14
N ARG A 187 -8.79 -4.40 -1.35
CA ARG A 187 -9.42 -4.43 -2.68
C ARG A 187 -9.77 -3.03 -3.17
N VAL A 188 -10.33 -2.17 -2.32
CA VAL A 188 -10.60 -0.75 -2.63
C VAL A 188 -9.30 -0.05 -3.05
N ARG A 189 -8.23 -0.21 -2.27
CA ARG A 189 -6.92 0.37 -2.59
C ARG A 189 -6.39 -0.14 -3.93
N ARG A 190 -6.49 -1.44 -4.20
CA ARG A 190 -6.04 -2.02 -5.46
C ARG A 190 -6.80 -1.43 -6.65
N LEU A 191 -8.13 -1.38 -6.58
CA LEU A 191 -8.96 -0.80 -7.63
C LEU A 191 -8.56 0.65 -7.90
N ARG A 192 -8.41 1.47 -6.85
CA ARG A 192 -7.95 2.86 -6.96
C ARG A 192 -6.64 2.98 -7.73
N LEU A 193 -5.63 2.18 -7.35
CA LEU A 193 -4.31 2.19 -7.99
C LEU A 193 -4.37 1.71 -9.45
N GLN A 194 -5.26 0.78 -9.77
CA GLN A 194 -5.48 0.33 -11.14
C GLN A 194 -6.12 1.43 -12.00
N LEU A 195 -7.10 2.16 -11.47
CA LEU A 195 -7.71 3.29 -12.16
C LEU A 195 -6.69 4.43 -12.38
N GLU A 196 -5.85 4.73 -11.40
CA GLU A 196 -4.73 5.69 -11.56
C GLU A 196 -3.75 5.26 -12.66
N ALA A 197 -3.42 3.96 -12.72
CA ALA A 197 -2.57 3.42 -13.77
C ALA A 197 -3.22 3.52 -15.16
N VAL A 198 -4.51 3.21 -15.28
CA VAL A 198 -5.27 3.36 -16.53
C VAL A 198 -5.34 4.82 -16.97
N HIS A 199 -5.61 5.75 -16.07
CA HIS A 199 -5.60 7.18 -16.38
C HIS A 199 -4.24 7.65 -16.89
N THR A 200 -3.16 7.17 -16.25
CA THR A 200 -1.80 7.45 -16.69
C THR A 200 -1.51 6.87 -18.07
N LEU A 201 -1.98 5.65 -18.35
CA LEU A 201 -1.83 5.00 -19.66
C LEU A 201 -2.60 5.73 -20.76
N ASN A 202 -3.84 6.14 -20.51
CA ASN A 202 -4.63 6.91 -21.46
C ASN A 202 -3.89 8.18 -21.90
N ARG A 203 -3.28 8.89 -20.94
CA ARG A 203 -2.47 10.08 -21.22
C ARG A 203 -1.17 9.77 -21.98
N LEU A 204 -0.42 8.73 -21.59
CA LEU A 204 0.88 8.43 -22.18
C LEU A 204 0.80 7.79 -23.57
N ALA A 205 -0.22 6.97 -23.81
CA ALA A 205 -0.36 6.19 -25.04
C ALA A 205 -1.46 6.70 -25.97
N GLY A 206 -2.14 7.80 -25.63
CA GLY A 206 -3.23 8.35 -26.44
C GLY A 206 -4.43 7.39 -26.59
N VAL A 207 -4.64 6.51 -25.60
CA VAL A 207 -5.71 5.50 -25.63
C VAL A 207 -6.92 5.95 -24.80
N ALA A 208 -8.11 5.50 -25.18
CA ALA A 208 -9.36 5.77 -24.48
C ALA A 208 -9.86 4.53 -23.73
N ILE A 209 -9.08 4.01 -22.79
CA ILE A 209 -9.50 2.86 -21.97
C ILE A 209 -10.61 3.34 -21.03
N GLN A 210 -11.85 3.03 -21.37
CA GLN A 210 -13.00 3.28 -20.51
C GLN A 210 -13.00 2.29 -19.33
N ALA A 211 -12.47 2.75 -18.21
CA ALA A 211 -12.40 1.99 -16.96
C ALA A 211 -13.41 2.47 -15.90
N SER A 212 -14.03 3.64 -16.11
CA SER A 212 -14.94 4.30 -15.18
C SER A 212 -16.42 3.95 -15.35
N GLU A 213 -16.85 3.44 -16.52
CA GLU A 213 -18.28 3.23 -16.81
C GLU A 213 -18.93 2.09 -16.03
N VAL A 214 -18.15 1.29 -15.29
CA VAL A 214 -18.69 0.16 -14.52
C VAL A 214 -19.25 0.58 -13.15
N HIS A 215 -19.03 1.82 -12.69
CA HIS A 215 -19.71 2.37 -11.51
C HIS A 215 -19.87 3.88 -11.58
N LYS A 216 -21.12 4.35 -11.65
CA LYS A 216 -21.48 5.77 -11.77
C LYS A 216 -20.94 6.70 -10.67
N ASN A 217 -20.44 6.21 -9.52
CA ASN A 217 -20.28 7.07 -8.32
C ASN A 217 -19.01 6.90 -7.45
N LYS A 218 -17.88 6.33 -7.90
CA LYS A 218 -16.66 6.32 -7.06
C LYS A 218 -15.40 6.71 -7.84
N SER A 219 -15.12 8.01 -7.87
CA SER A 219 -13.84 8.57 -8.34
C SER A 219 -12.65 7.98 -7.57
N THR A 220 -11.44 8.09 -8.13
CA THR A 220 -10.20 7.68 -7.43
C THR A 220 -10.07 8.37 -6.06
N LYS A 221 -10.58 9.60 -5.92
CA LYS A 221 -10.68 10.35 -4.66
C LYS A 221 -11.62 9.69 -3.66
N ALA A 222 -12.83 9.31 -4.08
CA ALA A 222 -13.78 8.61 -3.20
C ALA A 222 -13.23 7.25 -2.73
N LEU A 223 -12.56 6.51 -3.61
CA LEU A 223 -11.90 5.25 -3.23
C LEU A 223 -10.71 5.48 -2.26
N ALA A 224 -10.01 6.62 -2.36
CA ALA A 224 -8.96 6.97 -1.41
C ALA A 224 -9.56 7.20 -0.02
N GLN A 225 -10.57 8.06 0.08
CA GLN A 225 -11.27 8.37 1.32
C GLN A 225 -11.80 7.10 1.99
N LEU A 226 -12.46 6.21 1.23
CA LEU A 226 -12.94 4.92 1.75
C LEU A 226 -11.79 4.03 2.27
N ALA A 227 -10.66 3.95 1.54
CA ALA A 227 -9.52 3.15 1.97
C ALA A 227 -8.82 3.70 3.23
N ASP A 228 -8.90 5.01 3.45
CA ASP A 228 -8.33 5.70 4.61
C ASP A 228 -9.24 5.54 5.83
N GLN A 229 -10.54 5.70 5.68
CA GLN A 229 -11.53 5.42 6.74
C GLN A 229 -11.46 3.96 7.22
N LEU A 230 -11.47 2.99 6.29
CA LEU A 230 -11.23 1.58 6.61
C LEU A 230 -9.86 1.33 7.23
N GLY A 231 -8.93 2.26 7.04
CA GLY A 231 -7.57 2.17 7.50
C GLY A 231 -7.34 2.53 8.95
N TRP A 232 -8.09 3.50 9.44
CA TRP A 232 -8.01 3.98 10.81
C TRP A 232 -8.06 2.84 11.84
N ARG A 233 -8.98 1.88 11.66
CA ARG A 233 -9.10 0.71 12.56
C ARG A 233 -7.85 -0.15 12.60
N GLN A 234 -7.21 -0.38 11.45
CA GLN A 234 -5.97 -1.15 11.38
C GLN A 234 -4.83 -0.39 12.05
N ASP A 235 -4.78 0.92 11.84
CA ASP A 235 -3.75 1.79 12.38
C ASP A 235 -3.86 1.80 13.94
N ILE A 236 -5.08 1.82 14.50
CA ILE A 236 -5.31 1.63 15.95
C ILE A 236 -4.84 0.25 16.45
N GLN A 237 -5.02 -0.82 15.67
CA GLN A 237 -4.50 -2.15 16.04
C GLN A 237 -2.97 -2.18 16.07
N VAL A 238 -2.32 -1.45 15.15
CA VAL A 238 -0.87 -1.29 15.14
C VAL A 238 -0.41 -0.56 16.40
N LEU A 239 -1.06 0.53 16.79
CA LEU A 239 -0.75 1.23 18.05
C LEU A 239 -0.94 0.31 19.27
N ARG A 240 -2.03 -0.46 19.32
CA ARG A 240 -2.26 -1.44 20.41
C ARG A 240 -1.15 -2.47 20.51
N ALA A 241 -0.66 -2.97 19.38
CA ALA A 241 0.44 -3.93 19.35
C ALA A 241 1.74 -3.30 19.85
N ALA A 242 2.04 -2.07 19.42
CA ALA A 242 3.24 -1.34 19.85
C ALA A 242 3.23 -1.02 21.35
N LEU A 243 2.06 -0.68 21.92
CA LEU A 243 1.91 -0.45 23.37
C LEU A 243 2.09 -1.72 24.22
N LYS A 244 2.20 -2.92 23.65
CA LYS A 244 2.46 -4.14 24.45
C LYS A 244 3.82 -4.13 25.11
N THR A 245 4.79 -3.45 24.52
CA THR A 245 6.17 -3.32 24.99
C THR A 245 6.40 -1.97 25.70
N PHE A 246 5.33 -1.33 26.17
CA PHE A 246 5.43 -0.07 26.90
C PHE A 246 5.94 -0.32 28.32
N PRO A 247 6.96 0.42 28.80
CA PRO A 247 7.65 0.09 30.05
C PRO A 247 6.84 0.41 31.32
N ASP A 248 6.03 1.47 31.32
CA ASP A 248 5.23 1.88 32.48
C ASP A 248 3.87 1.16 32.49
N ALA A 249 3.68 0.25 33.44
CA ALA A 249 2.48 -0.57 33.56
C ALA A 249 1.21 0.25 33.89
N THR A 250 1.34 1.28 34.72
CA THR A 250 0.22 2.13 35.16
C THR A 250 -0.24 3.02 34.02
N MET A 251 0.70 3.73 33.38
CA MET A 251 0.41 4.55 32.21
C MET A 251 -0.14 3.70 31.06
N LEU A 252 0.41 2.50 30.85
CA LEU A 252 -0.09 1.57 29.84
C LEU A 252 -1.56 1.18 30.08
N ALA A 253 -1.97 0.98 31.33
CA ALA A 253 -3.36 0.69 31.66
C ALA A 253 -4.28 1.88 31.30
N ASN A 254 -3.86 3.10 31.60
CA ASN A 254 -4.57 4.34 31.26
C ASN A 254 -4.71 4.53 29.74
N LEU A 255 -3.60 4.45 29.01
CA LEU A 255 -3.56 4.55 27.55
C LEU A 255 -4.47 3.51 26.88
N ARG A 256 -4.46 2.26 27.36
CA ARG A 256 -5.34 1.20 26.85
C ARG A 256 -6.82 1.47 27.13
N LYS A 257 -7.16 1.99 28.31
CA LYS A 257 -8.54 2.38 28.67
C LYS A 257 -9.05 3.47 27.73
N ARG A 258 -8.26 4.52 27.51
CA ARG A 258 -8.59 5.64 26.61
C ARG A 258 -8.74 5.19 25.16
N LEU A 259 -7.82 4.35 24.66
CA LEU A 259 -7.89 3.82 23.30
C LEU A 259 -9.13 2.94 23.04
N ARG A 260 -9.71 2.31 24.07
CA ARG A 260 -10.99 1.59 23.96
C ARG A 260 -12.17 2.54 23.75
N LEU A 261 -12.16 3.71 24.39
CA LEU A 261 -13.21 4.72 24.24
C LEU A 261 -13.22 5.30 22.82
N GLU A 262 -12.04 5.69 22.31
CA GLU A 262 -11.83 6.16 20.93
C GLU A 262 -12.33 5.17 19.86
N THR A 263 -12.09 3.88 20.07
CA THR A 263 -12.51 2.84 19.10
C THR A 263 -14.02 2.60 19.11
N LYS A 264 -14.71 2.88 20.23
CA LYS A 264 -16.16 2.78 20.31
C LYS A 264 -16.85 3.92 19.53
N LEU A 265 -16.22 5.10 19.47
CA LEU A 265 -16.72 6.27 18.76
C LEU A 265 -16.48 6.19 17.24
N ALA A 266 -15.38 5.57 16.80
CA ALA A 266 -15.03 5.42 15.38
C ALA A 266 -15.80 4.31 14.62
N ARG A 267 -17.08 4.09 14.95
CA ARG A 267 -17.91 3.12 14.24
C ARG A 267 -18.40 3.70 12.90
N TYR A 268 -18.18 2.92 11.84
CA TYR A 268 -19.07 2.92 10.68
C TYR A 268 -20.47 2.56 11.14
#